data_AF-A0A357HGV3-F1
#
_entry.id   AF-A0A357HGV3-F1
#
_cell.length_a   1.000
_cell.length_b   1.000
_cell.length_c   1.000
_cell.angle_alpha   90.00
_cell.angle_beta   90.00
_cell.angle_gamma   90.00
#
_symmetry.space_group_name_H-M   'P 1'
#
loop_
_entity.id
_entity.type
_entity.pdbx_description
1 polymer ?
#
loop_
_entity_poly.entity_id
_entity_poly.type
_entity_poly.pdbx_seq_one_letter_code
_entity_poly.pdbx_strand_id
1 'polypeptide(L)'
;MKIILIIFTLLVSAGCENTVPEFSGKNAFQYLEKQCSFGPRNPGSLGYKECLTFLLQELVATADTVWTQPFTYDDLHRGGSYDLQNIIARFNP
;
A
#
# COMPACT_ATOMS: atom_id res chain seq x y z
N MET A 1 20.14 -37.18 -25.87
CA MET A 1 18.72 -36.80 -26.05
C MET A 1 17.84 -37.14 -24.85
N LYS A 2 17.86 -38.35 -24.29
CA LYS A 2 17.06 -38.72 -23.10
C LYS A 2 17.33 -37.85 -21.85
N ILE A 3 18.60 -37.51 -21.56
CA ILE A 3 18.98 -36.63 -20.44
C ILE A 3 18.48 -35.19 -20.61
N ILE A 4 18.56 -34.64 -21.82
CA ILE A 4 18.04 -33.29 -22.14
C ILE A 4 16.51 -33.27 -21.97
N LEU A 5 15.83 -34.34 -22.38
CA LEU A 5 14.38 -34.48 -22.23
C LEU A 5 13.95 -34.54 -20.75
N ILE A 6 14.72 -35.24 -19.91
CA ILE A 6 14.50 -35.35 -18.45
C ILE A 6 14.70 -34.01 -17.74
N ILE A 7 15.75 -33.25 -18.11
CA ILE A 7 16.01 -31.90 -17.55
C ILE A 7 14.88 -30.94 -17.92
N PHE A 8 14.37 -31.02 -19.16
CA PHE A 8 13.24 -30.21 -19.61
C PHE A 8 11.93 -30.57 -18.89
N THR A 9 11.73 -31.82 -18.48
CA THR A 9 10.54 -32.23 -17.72
C THR A 9 10.58 -31.78 -16.25
N LEU A 10 11.76 -31.78 -15.63
CA LEU A 10 11.98 -31.29 -14.25
C LEU A 10 11.79 -29.77 -14.10
N LEU A 11 12.12 -29.00 -15.14
CA LEU A 11 11.91 -27.54 -15.17
C LEU A 11 10.43 -27.14 -15.25
N VAL A 12 9.58 -27.98 -15.86
CA VAL A 12 8.14 -27.71 -16.06
C VAL A 12 7.33 -27.98 -14.78
N SER A 13 7.77 -28.88 -13.91
CA SER A 13 7.09 -29.18 -12.64
C SER A 13 7.35 -28.18 -11.51
N ALA A 14 8.28 -27.23 -11.69
CA ALA A 14 8.58 -26.18 -10.71
C ALA A 14 7.67 -24.94 -10.85
N GLY A 15 6.81 -24.91 -11.87
CA GLY A 15 5.99 -23.74 -12.21
C GLY A 15 4.53 -23.89 -11.80
N CYS A 16 4.23 -23.96 -10.50
CA CYS A 16 2.98 -23.46 -9.90
C CYS A 16 2.94 -23.78 -8.41
N GLU A 17 3.76 -23.10 -7.61
CA GLU A 17 3.45 -22.97 -6.19
C GLU A 17 2.50 -21.78 -6.05
N ASN A 18 1.20 -22.04 -5.97
CA ASN A 18 0.20 -21.04 -5.55
C ASN A 18 0.34 -20.82 -4.03
N THR A 19 1.50 -20.35 -3.59
CA THR A 19 1.72 -19.99 -2.21
C THR A 19 1.03 -18.67 -1.95
N VAL A 20 -0.04 -18.71 -1.17
CA VAL A 20 -0.59 -17.48 -0.59
C VAL A 20 0.49 -16.91 0.32
N PRO A 21 0.95 -15.66 0.11
CA PRO A 21 1.96 -15.07 0.98
C PRO A 21 1.47 -15.06 2.44
N GLU A 22 2.34 -15.45 3.37
CA GLU A 22 2.01 -15.41 4.79
C GLU A 22 1.90 -13.95 5.26
N PHE A 23 0.79 -13.61 5.91
CA PHE A 23 0.60 -12.28 6.47
C PHE A 23 1.44 -12.08 7.73
N SER A 24 2.32 -11.08 7.72
CA SER A 24 3.11 -10.71 8.91
C SER A 24 2.36 -9.75 9.82
N GLY A 25 1.80 -10.27 10.92
CA GLY A 25 1.18 -9.43 11.96
C GLY A 25 2.15 -8.43 12.60
N LYS A 26 3.45 -8.77 12.64
CA LYS A 26 4.50 -7.85 13.10
C LYS A 26 4.62 -6.63 12.19
N ASN A 27 4.71 -6.84 10.87
CA ASN A 27 4.83 -5.74 9.92
C ASN A 27 3.56 -4.87 9.94
N ALA A 28 2.38 -5.51 10.00
CA ALA A 28 1.12 -4.80 10.10
C ALA A 28 1.06 -3.87 11.34
N PHE A 29 1.51 -4.37 12.49
CA PHE A 29 1.58 -3.56 13.71
C PHE A 29 2.59 -2.41 13.59
N GLN A 30 3.75 -2.64 12.97
CA GLN A 30 4.74 -1.57 12.73
C GLN A 30 4.18 -0.45 11.83
N TYR A 31 3.41 -0.80 10.78
CA TYR A 31 2.73 0.21 9.96
C TYR A 31 1.71 1.02 10.76
N LEU A 32 0.98 0.40 11.69
CA LEU A 32 0.05 1.09 12.59
C LEU A 32 0.80 2.04 13.53
N GLU A 33 1.86 1.56 14.20
CA GLU A 33 2.68 2.39 15.10
C GLU A 33 3.27 3.58 14.35
N LYS A 34 3.75 3.37 13.11
CA LYS A 34 4.29 4.44 12.29
C LYS A 34 3.24 5.51 12.00
N GLN A 35 2.02 5.13 11.62
CA GLN A 35 0.91 6.08 11.42
C GLN A 35 0.56 6.85 12.69
N CYS A 36 0.55 6.19 13.84
CA CYS A 36 0.30 6.83 15.14
C CYS A 36 1.44 7.78 15.55
N SER A 37 2.68 7.49 15.16
CA SER A 37 3.85 8.31 15.51
C SER A 37 3.81 9.72 14.91
N PHE A 38 3.04 9.95 13.84
CA PHE A 38 2.80 11.29 13.27
C PHE A 38 1.83 12.14 14.11
N GLY A 39 1.27 11.59 15.19
CA GLY A 39 0.27 12.25 16.01
C GLY A 39 -1.15 12.16 15.41
N PRO A 40 -2.07 13.06 15.80
CA PRO A 40 -3.44 13.10 15.26
C PRO A 40 -3.48 13.49 13.77
N ARG A 41 -4.28 12.77 12.96
CA ARG A 41 -4.46 12.97 11.51
C ARG A 41 -5.78 13.66 11.17
N ASN A 42 -6.24 14.59 12.02
CA ASN A 42 -7.41 15.40 11.68
C ASN A 42 -7.12 16.28 10.45
N PRO A 43 -8.15 16.67 9.67
CA PRO A 43 -7.99 17.57 8.52
C PRO A 43 -7.13 18.79 8.85
N GLY A 44 -6.20 19.11 7.94
CA GLY A 44 -5.27 20.25 8.07
C GLY A 44 -4.09 20.08 9.02
N SER A 45 -4.01 19.01 9.83
CA SER A 45 -2.90 18.81 10.78
C SER A 45 -1.57 18.48 10.10
N LEU A 46 -0.45 18.68 10.82
CA LEU A 46 0.85 18.20 10.38
C LEU A 46 0.87 16.67 10.26
N GLY A 47 0.29 15.97 11.24
CA GLY A 47 0.19 14.51 11.24
C GLY A 47 -0.57 13.95 10.03
N TYR A 48 -1.60 14.66 9.55
CA TYR A 48 -2.28 14.32 8.29
C TYR A 48 -1.30 14.35 7.10
N LYS A 49 -0.54 15.45 6.94
CA LYS A 49 0.39 15.63 5.80
C LYS A 49 1.52 14.60 5.81
N GLU A 50 2.09 14.34 6.98
CA GLU A 50 3.16 13.36 7.15
C GLU A 50 2.67 11.93 6.91
N CYS A 51 1.49 11.58 7.46
CA CYS A 51 0.89 10.26 7.25
C CYS A 51 0.49 10.05 5.78
N LEU A 52 -0.07 11.06 5.10
CA LEU A 52 -0.37 11.01 3.67
C LEU A 52 0.88 10.69 2.85
N THR A 53 1.98 11.40 3.13
CA THR A 53 3.27 11.19 2.44
C THR A 53 3.79 9.78 2.66
N PHE A 54 3.74 9.31 3.91
CA PHE A 54 4.16 7.96 4.27
C PHE A 54 3.34 6.88 3.54
N LEU A 55 2.02 6.96 3.57
CA LEU A 55 1.15 5.99 2.90
C LEU A 55 1.38 5.96 1.38
N LEU A 56 1.58 7.12 0.76
CA LEU A 56 1.93 7.19 -0.66
C LEU A 56 3.27 6.50 -0.96
N GLN A 57 4.29 6.70 -0.13
CA GLN A 57 5.58 6.05 -0.29
C GLN A 57 5.47 4.52 -0.18
N GLU A 58 4.78 4.01 0.85
CA GLU A 58 4.58 2.57 1.04
C GLU A 58 3.79 1.93 -0.12
N LEU A 59 2.76 2.62 -0.61
CA LEU A 59 1.93 2.12 -1.70
C LEU A 59 2.66 2.18 -3.05
N VAL A 60 3.42 3.23 -3.34
CA VAL A 60 4.23 3.33 -4.57
C VAL A 60 5.30 2.24 -4.62
N ALA A 61 5.83 1.84 -3.46
CA ALA A 61 6.81 0.76 -3.39
C ALA A 61 6.22 -0.64 -3.62
N THR A 62 4.90 -0.81 -3.54
CA THR A 62 4.25 -2.12 -3.51
C THR A 62 3.20 -2.34 -4.60
N ALA A 63 2.52 -1.30 -5.09
CA ALA A 63 1.48 -1.39 -6.11
C ALA A 63 1.98 -0.99 -7.50
N ASP A 64 1.34 -1.52 -8.55
CA ASP A 64 1.70 -1.22 -9.94
C ASP A 64 1.38 0.24 -10.33
N THR A 65 0.31 0.79 -9.76
CA THR A 65 -0.10 2.17 -10.01
C THR A 65 -0.72 2.78 -8.77
N VAL A 66 -0.29 3.99 -8.43
CA VAL A 66 -0.82 4.77 -7.31
C VAL A 66 -1.14 6.18 -7.78
N TRP A 67 -2.29 6.70 -7.39
CA TRP A 67 -2.65 8.09 -7.60
C TRP A 67 -3.51 8.62 -6.45
N THR A 68 -3.58 9.94 -6.33
CA THR A 68 -4.47 10.60 -5.39
C THR A 68 -5.71 11.15 -6.10
N GLN A 69 -6.82 11.18 -5.38
CA GLN A 69 -8.04 11.85 -5.79
C GLN A 69 -8.26 13.02 -4.82
N PRO A 70 -7.88 14.26 -5.22
CA PRO A 70 -8.05 15.44 -4.38
C PRO A 70 -9.51 15.87 -4.31
N PHE A 71 -9.93 16.37 -3.15
CA PHE A 71 -11.23 16.97 -2.93
C PHE A 71 -11.15 18.01 -1.80
N THR A 72 -12.11 18.93 -1.78
CA THR A 72 -12.24 19.91 -0.69
C THR A 72 -13.40 19.48 0.22
N TYR A 73 -13.19 19.54 1.53
CA TYR A 73 -14.18 19.23 2.55
C TYR A 73 -14.44 20.45 3.43
N ASP A 74 -15.69 20.90 3.46
CA ASP A 74 -16.14 21.95 4.37
C ASP A 74 -16.67 21.33 5.67
N ASP A 75 -15.96 21.58 6.77
CA ASP A 75 -16.36 21.08 8.09
C ASP A 75 -17.42 22.00 8.71
N LEU A 76 -18.69 21.60 8.60
CA LEU A 76 -19.82 22.36 9.14
C LEU A 76 -19.86 22.41 10.68
N HIS A 77 -19.10 21.56 11.37
CA HIS A 77 -19.11 21.48 12.83
C HIS A 77 -17.97 22.28 13.47
N ARG A 78 -16.76 22.18 12.92
CA ARG A 78 -15.58 22.90 13.42
C ARG A 78 -15.36 24.22 12.69
N GLY A 79 -16.02 24.41 11.57
CA GLY A 79 -15.71 25.46 10.61
C GLY A 79 -14.42 25.14 9.83
N GLY A 80 -14.30 25.77 8.67
CA GLY A 80 -13.13 25.67 7.80
C GLY A 80 -13.34 24.77 6.60
N SER A 81 -12.48 24.99 5.60
CA SER A 81 -12.42 24.25 4.35
C SER A 81 -11.05 23.58 4.27
N TYR A 82 -11.03 22.29 3.96
CA TYR A 82 -9.82 21.48 3.99
C TYR A 82 -9.60 20.78 2.65
N ASP A 83 -8.41 20.97 2.08
CA ASP A 83 -7.98 20.19 0.93
C ASP A 83 -7.50 18.81 1.39
N LEU A 84 -8.23 17.78 0.97
CA LEU A 84 -8.04 16.39 1.34
C LEU A 84 -7.81 15.53 0.09
N GLN A 85 -7.33 14.31 0.32
CA GLN A 85 -6.98 13.38 -0.74
C GLN A 85 -7.36 11.96 -0.34
N ASN A 86 -8.10 11.27 -1.21
CA ASN A 86 -8.13 9.81 -1.18
C ASN A 86 -6.84 9.28 -1.86
N ILE A 87 -6.30 8.16 -1.37
CA ILE A 87 -5.20 7.46 -2.04
C ILE A 87 -5.77 6.19 -2.67
N ILE A 88 -5.46 5.95 -3.95
CA ILE A 88 -5.90 4.77 -4.68
C ILE A 88 -4.64 4.03 -5.16
N ALA A 89 -4.53 2.76 -4.76
CA ALA A 89 -3.49 1.85 -5.19
C ALA A 89 -4.13 0.70 -5.99
N ARG A 90 -3.59 0.43 -7.18
CA ARG A 90 -4.09 -0.57 -8.12
C ARG A 90 -3.00 -1.60 -8.40
N PHE A 91 -3.40 -2.86 -8.36
CA PHE A 91 -2.57 -4.03 -8.66
C PHE A 91 -3.15 -4.75 -9.87
N ASN A 92 -2.29 -5.33 -10.70
CA ASN A 92 -2.63 -5.98 -11.95
C ASN A 92 -3.56 -5.14 -12.87
N PRO A 93 -3.14 -3.92 -13.25
CA PRO A 93 -3.95 -2.97 -14.01
C PRO A 93 -4.14 -3.29 -15.50
#